data_AF-A0A256WG96-F1
#
_entry.id   AF-A0A256WG96-F1
#
_cell.length_a   1.000
_cell.length_b   1.000
_cell.length_c   1.000
_cell.angle_alpha   90.00
_cell.angle_beta   90.00
_cell.angle_gamma   90.00
#
_symmetry.space_group_name_H-M   'P 1'
#
loop_
_entity.id
_entity.type
_entity.pdbx_description
1 polymer ?
#
loop_
_entity_poly.entity_id
_entity_poly.type
_entity_poly.pdbx_seq_one_letter_code
_entity_poly.pdbx_strand_id
1 'polypeptide(L)'
;MGKKLTLEYVKEMVPKLAEGYKCLSTKYNGYQIYLEFRCDKGHEYKATWKTFRKGSRCRKCAYKKMGDAKRLSLDLVKKETKELAPGYECIADEYNGNNIPLKFKCDKGHEYKAAWNKFKRGDRCTECSGKRKLTIEYIKKEVEKIGYKCLSTTYTPNTKLKLQCDKGHTYTTIWGGFQAGHRCRKCVHPNITAQRKLAFNYVKKTVEQAGHTLLTTNYLNISTKLKIQCVEGHIFTPTFTAFKRNPQCQRCNSKRPTIEDIHKKIEEYGYKLLTKEYNGCSTELEIECDKGHTFLTNWIRIKSGSKCSKCSGTHQLTKNEVKSAIEKEGYKLISTTYKNAHTPIEVECDKGHRYPVVWNSFQRGGRCPICDVELRSARQVKYTKEQVKKEIEECGYAWLSDAYKNTYTELLVKCNREHIFTTTFGRFHQGHRCQKCHYKSQRIHNRDMLEKIEWYRAIVKEYSNENYSNYIKQINPNRFPRSFREYHLDHIYTVIDGFNNGILPQIIANPTNLQMLPMSENIRKHSRSDITRDELFERYNHFCKHGIETIPIQIQN
;
A
#
# COMPACT_ATOMS: atom_id res chain seq x y z
N MET A 1 -49.83 27.53 35.76
CA MET A 1 -50.78 26.78 34.92
C MET A 1 -50.34 26.82 33.46
N GLY A 2 -49.79 25.73 32.92
CA GLY A 2 -49.37 25.68 31.51
C GLY A 2 -50.58 25.44 30.61
N LYS A 3 -50.92 26.41 29.75
CA LYS A 3 -51.95 26.22 28.72
C LYS A 3 -51.62 24.96 27.90
N LYS A 4 -52.56 24.02 27.79
CA LYS A 4 -52.43 22.84 26.91
C LYS A 4 -52.09 23.34 25.51
N LEU A 5 -51.02 22.79 24.92
CA LEU A 5 -50.62 23.20 23.58
C LEU A 5 -51.62 22.65 22.57
N THR A 6 -52.48 23.50 22.02
CA THR A 6 -53.45 23.13 20.97
C THR A 6 -52.90 23.51 19.59
N LEU A 7 -53.44 22.90 18.52
CA LEU A 7 -53.07 23.25 17.15
C LEU A 7 -53.41 24.71 16.81
N GLU A 8 -54.53 25.21 17.34
CA GLU A 8 -54.97 26.60 17.20
C GLU A 8 -53.95 27.56 17.81
N TYR A 9 -53.48 27.26 19.02
CA TYR A 9 -52.41 28.03 19.67
C TYR A 9 -51.12 28.05 18.83
N VAL A 10 -50.75 26.91 18.22
CA VAL A 10 -49.58 26.86 17.33
C VAL A 10 -49.80 27.71 16.07
N LYS A 11 -50.98 27.63 15.44
CA LYS A 11 -51.31 28.42 14.23
C LYS A 11 -51.32 29.92 14.52
N GLU A 12 -51.78 30.34 15.69
CA GLU A 12 -51.76 31.74 16.13
C GLU A 12 -50.35 32.25 16.45
N MET A 13 -49.53 31.43 17.12
CA MET A 13 -48.21 31.85 17.59
C MET A 13 -47.12 31.81 16.51
N VAL A 14 -47.27 31.02 15.45
CA VAL A 14 -46.26 30.88 14.39
C VAL A 14 -45.97 32.22 13.68
N PRO A 15 -46.96 32.98 13.18
CA PRO A 15 -46.72 34.29 12.58
C PRO A 15 -46.14 35.31 13.58
N LYS A 16 -46.55 35.25 14.86
CA LYS A 16 -46.06 36.14 15.93
C LYS A 16 -44.59 35.90 16.27
N LEU A 17 -44.13 34.65 16.21
CA LEU A 17 -42.72 34.27 16.51
C LEU A 17 -41.80 34.34 15.29
N ALA A 18 -42.38 34.32 14.08
CA ALA A 18 -41.66 34.30 12.83
C ALA A 18 -42.55 34.88 11.73
N GLU A 19 -42.37 36.17 11.46
CA GLU A 19 -43.11 36.87 10.42
C GLU A 19 -42.97 36.15 9.06
N GLY A 20 -44.09 35.97 8.36
CA GLY A 20 -44.15 35.25 7.07
C GLY A 20 -44.18 33.73 7.15
N TYR A 21 -44.15 33.10 8.34
CA TYR A 21 -44.30 31.65 8.48
C TYR A 21 -45.76 31.24 8.75
N LYS A 22 -46.17 30.06 8.24
CA LYS A 22 -47.50 29.47 8.44
C LYS A 22 -47.39 28.00 8.84
N CYS A 23 -48.25 27.53 9.76
CA CYS A 23 -48.37 26.10 10.08
C CYS A 23 -49.47 25.46 9.22
N LEU A 24 -49.13 24.38 8.51
CA LEU A 24 -50.00 23.67 7.58
C LEU A 24 -50.66 22.43 8.20
N SER A 25 -50.16 21.94 9.34
CA SER A 25 -50.70 20.74 9.98
C SER A 25 -52.18 20.88 10.39
N THR A 26 -52.91 19.78 10.26
CA THR A 26 -54.36 19.68 10.55
C THR A 26 -54.68 18.87 11.82
N LYS A 27 -53.72 18.13 12.37
CA LYS A 27 -53.88 17.36 13.63
C LYS A 27 -52.70 17.63 14.57
N TYR A 28 -52.98 17.79 15.87
CA TYR A 28 -51.97 17.94 16.91
C TYR A 28 -52.18 16.91 18.01
N ASN A 29 -51.39 15.82 17.99
CA ASN A 29 -51.47 14.74 18.98
C ASN A 29 -50.25 14.73 19.93
N GLY A 30 -49.67 15.91 20.23
CA GLY A 30 -48.66 16.06 21.30
C GLY A 30 -47.32 16.68 20.88
N TYR A 31 -46.45 16.87 21.87
CA TYR A 31 -45.25 17.72 21.82
C TYR A 31 -44.05 17.12 21.04
N GLN A 32 -44.09 15.82 20.73
CA GLN A 32 -43.02 15.10 20.00
C GLN A 32 -43.33 14.85 18.51
N ILE A 33 -44.47 15.29 18.00
CA ILE A 33 -44.85 15.07 16.60
C ILE A 33 -44.33 16.21 15.72
N TYR A 34 -43.85 15.86 14.52
CA TYR A 34 -43.43 16.81 13.50
C TYR A 34 -44.65 17.53 12.91
N LEU A 35 -44.62 18.86 12.95
CA LEU A 35 -45.59 19.74 12.31
C LEU A 35 -45.03 20.26 10.98
N GLU A 36 -45.93 20.50 10.04
CA GLU A 36 -45.64 21.04 8.72
C GLU A 36 -45.75 22.56 8.76
N PHE A 37 -44.73 23.23 8.25
CA PHE A 37 -44.65 24.69 8.17
C PHE A 37 -44.29 25.14 6.77
N ARG A 38 -44.80 26.29 6.35
CA ARG A 38 -44.42 27.02 5.14
C ARG A 38 -43.72 28.32 5.53
N CYS A 39 -42.56 28.60 4.96
CA CYS A 39 -41.86 29.88 5.17
C CYS A 39 -42.34 30.97 4.18
N ASP A 40 -41.89 32.19 4.42
CA ASP A 40 -42.05 33.39 3.58
C ASP A 40 -41.71 33.15 2.09
N LYS A 41 -40.64 32.42 1.82
CA LYS A 41 -40.19 32.02 0.46
C LYS A 41 -40.93 30.80 -0.12
N GLY A 42 -42.04 30.38 0.49
CA GLY A 42 -42.87 29.27 0.01
C GLY A 42 -42.33 27.86 0.29
N HIS A 43 -41.22 27.71 1.02
CA HIS A 43 -40.68 26.37 1.31
C HIS A 43 -41.48 25.67 2.41
N GLU A 44 -41.90 24.45 2.12
CA GLU A 44 -42.55 23.55 3.08
C GLU A 44 -41.55 22.63 3.76
N TYR A 45 -41.67 22.47 5.08
CA TYR A 45 -40.78 21.63 5.88
C TYR A 45 -41.44 21.14 7.17
N LYS A 46 -40.92 20.02 7.69
CA LYS A 46 -41.36 19.39 8.94
C LYS A 46 -40.45 19.79 10.10
N ALA A 47 -41.01 20.20 11.23
CA ALA A 47 -40.27 20.50 12.46
C ALA A 47 -41.15 20.27 13.70
N THR A 48 -40.54 20.03 14.86
CA THR A 48 -41.30 19.97 16.12
C THR A 48 -41.60 21.37 16.63
N TRP A 49 -42.71 21.54 17.37
CA TRP A 49 -43.03 22.82 18.00
C TRP A 49 -41.92 23.33 18.92
N LYS A 50 -41.31 22.42 19.72
CA LYS A 50 -40.15 22.73 20.58
C LYS A 50 -39.02 23.37 19.80
N THR A 51 -38.67 22.81 18.64
CA THR A 51 -37.57 23.32 17.81
C THR A 51 -37.91 24.65 17.14
N PHE A 52 -39.15 24.81 16.66
CA PHE A 52 -39.61 26.04 16.04
C PHE A 52 -39.62 27.20 17.05
N ARG A 53 -40.15 26.97 18.25
CA ARG A 53 -40.15 27.96 19.35
C ARG A 53 -38.74 28.36 19.78
N LYS A 54 -37.77 27.43 19.76
CA LYS A 54 -36.35 27.70 20.07
C LYS A 54 -35.61 28.49 18.97
N GLY A 55 -36.29 28.93 17.91
CA GLY A 55 -35.67 29.74 16.86
C GLY A 55 -35.24 28.96 15.61
N SER A 56 -35.51 27.65 15.52
CA SER A 56 -35.27 26.92 14.28
C SER A 56 -36.25 27.40 13.19
N ARG A 57 -35.73 27.69 12.00
CA ARG A 57 -36.49 28.20 10.84
C ARG A 57 -36.23 27.31 9.63
N CYS A 58 -36.69 27.74 8.45
CA CYS A 58 -36.53 27.00 7.21
C CYS A 58 -35.04 26.73 6.90
N ARG A 59 -34.66 25.45 6.87
CA ARG A 59 -33.29 25.01 6.58
C ARG A 59 -32.83 25.45 5.19
N LYS A 60 -33.70 25.41 4.17
CA LYS A 60 -33.36 25.86 2.81
C LYS A 60 -32.98 27.35 2.79
N CYS A 61 -33.74 28.19 3.49
CA CYS A 61 -33.42 29.62 3.63
C CYS A 61 -32.13 29.84 4.43
N ALA A 62 -31.92 29.07 5.51
CA ALA A 62 -30.70 29.16 6.32
C ALA A 62 -29.44 28.74 5.54
N TYR A 63 -29.52 27.65 4.75
CA TYR A 63 -28.43 27.21 3.89
C TYR A 63 -28.11 28.23 2.79
N LYS A 64 -29.14 28.85 2.18
CA LYS A 64 -28.93 29.92 1.20
C LYS A 64 -28.21 31.12 1.83
N LYS A 65 -28.68 31.62 2.98
CA LYS A 65 -28.01 32.71 3.72
C LYS A 65 -26.56 32.36 4.09
N MET A 66 -26.30 31.15 4.57
CA MET A 66 -24.94 30.70 4.91
C MET A 66 -24.05 30.54 3.67
N GLY A 67 -24.62 30.11 2.54
CA GLY A 67 -23.92 30.01 1.26
C GLY A 67 -23.57 31.38 0.69
N ASP A 68 -24.50 32.33 0.75
CA ASP A 68 -24.28 33.71 0.32
C ASP A 68 -23.23 34.41 1.20
N ALA A 69 -23.25 34.21 2.53
CA ALA A 69 -22.24 34.73 3.45
C ALA A 69 -20.83 34.14 3.26
N LYS A 70 -20.73 32.95 2.64
CA LYS A 70 -19.45 32.26 2.34
C LYS A 70 -19.02 32.44 0.88
N ARG A 71 -19.81 33.10 0.04
CA ARG A 71 -19.46 33.32 -1.38
C ARG A 71 -18.33 34.36 -1.42
N LEU A 72 -17.22 34.03 -2.08
CA LEU A 72 -16.14 34.99 -2.31
C LEU A 72 -16.68 36.18 -3.11
N SER A 73 -16.22 37.39 -2.81
CA SER A 73 -16.51 38.55 -3.65
C SER A 73 -15.76 38.45 -4.98
N LEU A 74 -16.32 39.04 -6.03
CA LEU A 74 -15.66 39.13 -7.33
C LEU A 74 -14.30 39.84 -7.23
N ASP A 75 -14.19 40.85 -6.37
CA ASP A 75 -12.94 41.58 -6.13
C ASP A 75 -11.85 40.69 -5.53
N LEU A 76 -12.23 39.82 -4.59
CA LEU A 76 -11.31 38.83 -4.03
C LEU A 76 -10.88 37.82 -5.10
N VAL A 77 -11.78 37.37 -5.97
CA VAL A 77 -11.45 36.49 -7.11
C VAL A 77 -10.49 37.20 -8.09
N LYS A 78 -10.72 38.48 -8.41
CA LYS A 78 -9.82 39.27 -9.27
C LYS A 78 -8.42 39.41 -8.65
N LYS A 79 -8.34 39.68 -7.35
CA LYS A 79 -7.08 39.75 -6.59
C LYS A 79 -6.35 38.40 -6.58
N GLU A 80 -7.04 37.33 -6.16
CA GLU A 80 -6.47 35.97 -6.14
C GLU A 80 -6.04 35.49 -7.54
N THR A 81 -6.72 35.92 -8.60
CA THR A 81 -6.34 35.57 -9.98
C THR A 81 -4.93 36.08 -10.31
N LYS A 82 -4.65 37.34 -9.95
CA LYS A 82 -3.35 37.98 -10.18
C LYS A 82 -2.25 37.35 -9.31
N GLU A 83 -2.57 36.98 -8.07
CA GLU A 83 -1.62 36.32 -7.14
C GLU A 83 -1.30 34.86 -7.55
N LEU A 84 -2.32 34.07 -7.92
CA LEU A 84 -2.16 32.64 -8.28
C LEU A 84 -1.55 32.43 -9.68
N ALA A 85 -1.69 33.43 -10.54
CA ALA A 85 -1.23 33.37 -11.92
C ALA A 85 -0.81 34.77 -12.38
N PRO A 86 0.41 35.22 -12.03
CA PRO A 86 0.98 36.41 -12.60
C PRO A 86 0.87 36.34 -14.12
N GLY A 87 0.19 37.31 -14.70
CA GLY A 87 -0.07 37.37 -16.13
C GLY A 87 -1.45 36.89 -16.61
N TYR A 88 -2.39 36.74 -15.67
CA TYR A 88 -3.79 36.44 -15.97
C TYR A 88 -4.71 37.41 -15.24
N GLU A 89 -5.76 37.85 -15.93
CA GLU A 89 -6.77 38.77 -15.42
C GLU A 89 -8.17 38.16 -15.54
N CYS A 90 -8.96 38.26 -14.46
CA CYS A 90 -10.37 37.88 -14.48
C CYS A 90 -11.20 39.07 -14.97
N ILE A 91 -11.81 38.94 -16.14
CA ILE A 91 -12.63 39.97 -16.81
C ILE A 91 -14.13 39.69 -16.68
N ALA A 92 -14.53 38.88 -15.69
CA ALA A 92 -15.93 38.60 -15.43
C ALA A 92 -16.63 39.78 -14.72
N ASP A 93 -17.88 40.03 -15.09
CA ASP A 93 -18.72 41.07 -14.48
C ASP A 93 -19.37 40.62 -13.17
N GLU A 94 -19.56 39.30 -12.99
CA GLU A 94 -20.17 38.71 -11.80
C GLU A 94 -19.50 37.39 -11.39
N TYR A 95 -19.53 37.10 -10.08
CA TYR A 95 -19.10 35.82 -9.52
C TYR A 95 -20.26 35.07 -8.86
N ASN A 96 -20.82 34.10 -9.59
CA ASN A 96 -21.99 33.34 -9.13
C ASN A 96 -21.63 31.99 -8.49
N GLY A 97 -20.34 31.62 -8.44
CA GLY A 97 -19.84 30.47 -7.69
C GLY A 97 -18.66 29.75 -8.33
N ASN A 98 -18.07 28.82 -7.56
CA ASN A 98 -16.82 28.13 -7.89
C ASN A 98 -16.84 27.27 -9.17
N ASN A 99 -18.01 26.77 -9.55
CA ASN A 99 -18.18 25.84 -10.68
C ASN A 99 -18.73 26.54 -11.93
N ILE A 100 -19.10 27.82 -11.84
CA ILE A 100 -19.63 28.57 -12.97
C ILE A 100 -18.45 29.15 -13.76
N PRO A 101 -18.41 29.00 -15.09
CA PRO A 101 -17.33 29.55 -15.91
C PRO A 101 -17.25 31.08 -15.82
N LEU A 102 -16.07 31.60 -15.50
CA LEU A 102 -15.69 33.01 -15.56
C LEU A 102 -14.85 33.27 -16.81
N LYS A 103 -14.87 34.51 -17.29
CA LYS A 103 -14.00 34.96 -18.39
C LYS A 103 -12.65 35.42 -17.85
N PHE A 104 -11.57 34.95 -18.45
CA PHE A 104 -10.19 35.33 -18.13
C PHE A 104 -9.45 35.79 -19.39
N LYS A 105 -8.49 36.69 -19.20
CA LYS A 105 -7.56 37.17 -20.22
C LYS A 105 -6.13 36.87 -19.77
N CYS A 106 -5.28 36.34 -20.66
CA CYS A 106 -3.85 36.15 -20.37
C CYS A 106 -3.01 37.32 -20.92
N ASP A 107 -1.75 37.44 -20.50
CA ASP A 107 -0.79 38.46 -20.98
C ASP A 107 -0.61 38.50 -22.50
N LYS A 108 -0.78 37.36 -23.18
CA LYS A 108 -0.75 37.30 -24.65
C LYS A 108 -2.03 37.81 -25.32
N GLY A 109 -2.98 38.33 -24.54
CA GLY A 109 -4.24 38.90 -25.01
C GLY A 109 -5.39 37.90 -25.19
N HIS A 110 -5.17 36.58 -25.06
CA HIS A 110 -6.21 35.58 -25.30
C HIS A 110 -7.29 35.59 -24.21
N GLU A 111 -8.55 35.65 -24.64
CA GLU A 111 -9.73 35.54 -23.77
C GLU A 111 -10.29 34.12 -23.78
N TYR A 112 -10.57 33.57 -22.59
CA TYR A 112 -11.10 32.21 -22.45
C TYR A 112 -12.01 32.07 -21.23
N LYS A 113 -12.84 31.02 -21.23
CA LYS A 113 -13.76 30.71 -20.13
C LYS A 113 -13.23 29.55 -19.31
N ALA A 114 -13.20 29.70 -17.99
CA ALA A 114 -12.84 28.62 -17.06
C ALA A 114 -13.61 28.75 -15.74
N ALA A 115 -13.95 27.64 -15.10
CA ALA A 115 -14.52 27.70 -13.75
C ALA A 115 -13.44 28.09 -12.72
N TRP A 116 -13.79 28.89 -11.71
CA TRP A 116 -12.83 29.37 -10.71
C TRP A 116 -12.07 28.22 -10.02
N ASN A 117 -12.76 27.13 -9.67
CA ASN A 117 -12.12 25.98 -9.06
C ASN A 117 -11.17 25.20 -9.98
N LYS A 118 -11.32 25.32 -11.31
CA LYS A 118 -10.43 24.74 -12.32
C LYS A 118 -9.22 25.64 -12.53
N PHE A 119 -9.46 26.96 -12.57
CA PHE A 119 -8.40 27.96 -12.58
C PHE A 119 -7.48 27.82 -11.36
N LYS A 120 -8.04 27.68 -10.14
CA LYS A 120 -7.22 27.40 -8.93
C LYS A 120 -6.42 26.11 -8.99
N ARG A 121 -6.91 25.11 -9.73
CA ARG A 121 -6.22 23.81 -9.95
C ARG A 121 -5.18 23.83 -11.07
N GLY A 122 -4.89 25.01 -11.63
CA GLY A 122 -3.84 25.17 -12.65
C GLY A 122 -4.33 25.13 -14.09
N ASP A 123 -5.65 25.17 -14.33
CA ASP A 123 -6.17 25.33 -15.69
C ASP A 123 -5.90 26.77 -16.16
N ARG A 124 -5.36 26.93 -17.36
CA ARG A 124 -4.84 28.21 -17.90
C ARG A 124 -5.25 28.35 -19.37
N CYS A 125 -4.86 29.45 -20.00
CA CYS A 125 -5.15 29.70 -21.41
C CYS A 125 -4.65 28.53 -22.27
N THR A 126 -5.57 27.89 -22.99
CA THR A 126 -5.31 26.71 -23.82
C THR A 126 -4.40 27.01 -25.01
N GLU A 127 -4.40 28.26 -25.48
CA GLU A 127 -3.51 28.73 -26.55
C GLU A 127 -2.07 28.87 -26.04
N CYS A 128 -1.89 29.44 -24.85
CA CYS A 128 -0.58 29.55 -24.21
C CYS A 128 -0.05 28.19 -23.72
N SER A 129 -0.92 27.28 -23.29
CA SER A 129 -0.55 25.97 -22.75
C SER A 129 -0.39 24.88 -23.82
N GLY A 130 -0.45 25.22 -25.12
CA GLY A 130 -0.27 24.27 -26.22
C GLY A 130 -1.38 23.22 -26.37
N LYS A 131 -2.54 23.40 -25.72
CA LYS A 131 -3.70 22.48 -25.79
C LYS A 131 -4.66 22.82 -26.93
N ARG A 132 -4.16 23.48 -27.98
CA ARG A 132 -4.97 23.80 -29.17
C ARG A 132 -5.32 22.51 -29.92
N LYS A 133 -6.52 22.44 -30.49
CA LYS A 133 -6.79 21.45 -31.56
C LYS A 133 -5.86 21.78 -32.73
N LEU A 134 -4.86 20.92 -32.98
CA LEU A 134 -3.92 21.08 -34.08
C LEU A 134 -4.71 21.09 -35.41
N THR A 135 -4.41 22.04 -36.30
CA THR A 135 -5.01 22.10 -37.63
C THR A 135 -4.11 21.41 -38.66
N ILE A 136 -4.67 21.00 -39.80
CA ILE A 136 -3.90 20.33 -40.86
C ILE A 136 -2.87 21.28 -41.48
N GLU A 137 -3.14 22.59 -41.52
CA GLU A 137 -2.21 23.62 -42.03
C GLU A 137 -0.97 23.73 -41.14
N TYR A 138 -1.14 23.66 -39.83
CA TYR A 138 -0.03 23.63 -38.89
C TYR A 138 0.85 22.40 -39.12
N ILE A 139 0.23 21.22 -39.25
CA ILE A 139 0.93 19.96 -39.51
C ILE A 139 1.71 20.03 -40.84
N LYS A 140 1.11 20.59 -41.90
CA LYS A 140 1.78 20.81 -43.20
C LYS A 140 3.07 21.62 -43.05
N LYS A 141 3.01 22.77 -42.37
CA LYS A 141 4.19 23.62 -42.14
C LYS A 141 5.28 22.89 -41.34
N GLU A 142 4.91 22.14 -40.31
CA GLU A 142 5.88 21.44 -39.46
C GLU A 142 6.55 20.25 -40.16
N VAL A 143 5.83 19.50 -41.00
CA VAL A 143 6.46 18.41 -41.78
C VAL A 143 7.39 18.96 -42.86
N GLU A 144 7.06 20.10 -43.47
CA GLU A 144 7.85 20.73 -44.54
C GLU A 144 9.21 21.19 -44.03
N LYS A 145 9.28 21.72 -42.80
CA LYS A 145 10.55 22.08 -42.13
C LYS A 145 11.54 20.92 -42.04
N ILE A 146 11.04 19.68 -42.01
CA ILE A 146 11.84 18.45 -41.88
C ILE A 146 12.09 17.82 -43.27
N GLY A 147 11.66 18.46 -44.35
CA GLY A 147 11.80 17.97 -45.73
C GLY A 147 10.77 16.91 -46.12
N TYR A 148 9.62 16.85 -45.44
CA TYR A 148 8.52 15.94 -45.75
C TYR A 148 7.31 16.72 -46.25
N LYS A 149 6.58 16.16 -47.21
CA LYS A 149 5.33 16.73 -47.73
C LYS A 149 4.12 16.02 -47.14
N CYS A 150 3.21 16.74 -46.50
CA CYS A 150 1.95 16.16 -46.02
C CYS A 150 0.91 16.14 -47.15
N LEU A 151 0.44 14.94 -47.51
CA LEU A 151 -0.55 14.72 -48.56
C LEU A 151 -1.99 14.66 -48.03
N SER A 152 -2.17 14.79 -46.71
CA SER A 152 -3.50 14.73 -46.09
C SER A 152 -4.18 16.10 -46.15
N THR A 153 -5.48 16.10 -46.47
CA THR A 153 -6.29 17.33 -46.58
C THR A 153 -7.04 17.66 -45.29
N THR A 154 -7.25 16.69 -44.41
CA THR A 154 -7.90 16.86 -43.10
C THR A 154 -7.08 16.20 -41.99
N TYR A 155 -7.28 16.64 -40.75
CA TYR A 155 -6.65 16.05 -39.57
C TYR A 155 -7.65 15.95 -38.41
N THR A 156 -7.65 14.78 -37.77
CA THR A 156 -8.27 14.58 -36.46
C THR A 156 -7.29 13.83 -35.55
N PRO A 157 -7.34 14.03 -34.22
CA PRO A 157 -6.45 13.33 -33.30
C PRO A 157 -6.49 11.80 -33.49
N ASN A 158 -5.32 11.15 -33.46
CA ASN A 158 -5.15 9.70 -33.65
C ASN A 158 -5.48 9.16 -35.05
N THR A 159 -5.70 10.01 -36.07
CA THR A 159 -5.77 9.54 -37.47
C THR A 159 -4.40 9.48 -38.14
N LYS A 160 -4.28 8.56 -39.10
CA LYS A 160 -3.06 8.38 -39.89
C LYS A 160 -2.98 9.46 -40.97
N LEU A 161 -1.91 10.23 -40.95
CA LEU A 161 -1.51 11.16 -41.99
C LEU A 161 -0.75 10.42 -43.10
N LYS A 162 -1.08 10.68 -44.36
CA LYS A 162 -0.27 10.36 -45.53
C LYS A 162 0.83 11.40 -45.71
N LEU A 163 2.10 10.98 -45.63
CA LEU A 163 3.28 11.83 -45.77
C LEU A 163 4.19 11.29 -46.89
N GLN A 164 4.94 12.18 -47.53
CA GLN A 164 5.96 11.86 -48.53
C GLN A 164 7.32 12.38 -48.05
N CYS A 165 8.37 11.55 -48.10
CA CYS A 165 9.73 11.99 -47.77
C CYS A 165 10.41 12.73 -48.93
N ASP A 166 11.52 13.38 -48.63
CA ASP A 166 12.51 13.95 -49.57
C ASP A 166 12.84 13.03 -50.77
N LYS A 167 13.02 11.73 -50.53
CA LYS A 167 13.27 10.71 -51.58
C LYS A 167 12.01 10.26 -52.34
N GLY A 168 10.90 10.96 -52.21
CA GLY A 168 9.65 10.69 -52.93
C GLY A 168 8.78 9.55 -52.40
N HIS A 169 9.22 8.79 -51.38
CA HIS A 169 8.43 7.68 -50.83
C HIS A 169 7.23 8.17 -50.01
N THR A 170 6.07 7.58 -50.26
CA THR A 170 4.86 7.80 -49.47
C THR A 170 4.71 6.76 -48.36
N TYR A 171 4.28 7.21 -47.17
CA TYR A 171 3.96 6.35 -46.04
C TYR A 171 2.89 6.98 -45.16
N THR A 172 2.32 6.18 -44.26
CA THR A 172 1.30 6.64 -43.30
C THR A 172 1.81 6.57 -41.88
N THR A 173 1.49 7.59 -41.06
CA THR A 173 1.82 7.63 -39.63
C THR A 173 0.86 8.54 -38.89
N ILE A 174 0.69 8.36 -37.58
CA ILE A 174 -0.05 9.31 -36.74
C ILE A 174 0.86 10.50 -36.38
N TRP A 175 0.27 11.68 -36.11
CA TRP A 175 1.04 12.90 -35.78
C TRP A 175 2.02 12.70 -34.62
N GLY A 176 1.56 12.13 -33.50
CA GLY A 176 2.42 11.85 -32.35
C GLY A 176 3.57 10.88 -32.69
N GLY A 177 3.36 9.92 -33.60
CA GLY A 177 4.39 9.02 -34.08
C GLY A 177 5.43 9.73 -34.96
N PHE A 178 4.99 10.67 -35.80
CA PHE A 178 5.91 11.53 -36.55
C PHE A 178 6.74 12.43 -35.61
N GLN A 179 6.13 13.01 -34.58
CA GLN A 179 6.85 13.78 -33.56
C GLN A 179 7.86 12.91 -32.79
N ALA A 180 7.52 11.65 -32.50
CA ALA A 180 8.40 10.68 -31.86
C ALA A 180 9.52 10.12 -32.77
N GLY A 181 9.67 10.61 -34.00
CA GLY A 181 10.76 10.22 -34.90
C GLY A 181 10.43 9.08 -35.88
N HIS A 182 9.16 8.65 -36.01
CA HIS A 182 8.79 7.66 -37.02
C HIS A 182 8.87 8.29 -38.42
N ARG A 183 9.97 8.03 -39.12
CA ARG A 183 10.26 8.48 -40.48
C ARG A 183 9.96 7.39 -41.52
N CYS A 184 10.16 7.71 -42.80
CA CYS A 184 9.94 6.78 -43.89
C CYS A 184 10.79 5.51 -43.74
N ARG A 185 10.13 4.35 -43.56
CA ARG A 185 10.81 3.06 -43.35
C ARG A 185 11.72 2.65 -44.50
N LYS A 186 11.41 3.03 -45.75
CA LYS A 186 12.26 2.74 -46.92
C LYS A 186 13.59 3.50 -46.87
N CYS A 187 13.58 4.72 -46.33
CA CYS A 187 14.80 5.51 -46.14
C CYS A 187 15.62 5.07 -44.91
N VAL A 188 14.97 4.52 -43.88
CA VAL A 188 15.62 4.08 -42.63
C VAL A 188 16.13 2.63 -42.71
N HIS A 189 15.52 1.77 -43.56
CA HIS A 189 15.86 0.35 -43.69
C HIS A 189 17.35 0.04 -43.95
N PRO A 190 18.07 0.77 -44.82
CA PRO A 190 19.48 0.49 -45.10
C PRO A 190 20.37 0.62 -43.84
N ASN A 191 20.14 1.67 -43.04
CA ASN A 191 20.86 1.90 -41.78
C ASN A 191 20.48 0.90 -40.67
N ILE A 192 19.22 0.46 -40.64
CA ILE A 192 18.76 -0.58 -39.70
C ILE A 192 19.42 -1.93 -39.99
N THR A 193 19.58 -2.31 -41.26
CA THR A 193 20.23 -3.59 -41.62
C THR A 193 21.70 -3.62 -41.23
N ALA A 194 22.42 -2.51 -41.44
CA ALA A 194 23.82 -2.37 -41.00
C ALA A 194 23.93 -2.44 -39.46
N GLN A 195 23.06 -1.72 -38.73
CA GLN A 195 23.01 -1.77 -37.26
C GLN A 195 22.62 -3.16 -36.71
N ARG A 196 21.69 -3.86 -37.38
CA ARG A 196 21.31 -5.25 -37.03
C ARG A 196 22.47 -6.23 -37.23
N LYS A 197 23.26 -6.06 -38.29
CA LYS A 197 24.46 -6.88 -38.54
C LYS A 197 25.55 -6.62 -37.50
N LEU A 198 25.74 -5.36 -37.11
CA LEU A 198 26.63 -4.98 -36.00
C LEU A 198 26.16 -5.57 -34.66
N ALA A 199 24.86 -5.52 -34.38
CA ALA A 199 24.26 -6.11 -33.18
C ALA A 199 24.38 -7.64 -33.16
N PHE A 200 24.22 -8.31 -34.31
CA PHE A 200 24.40 -9.76 -34.41
C PHE A 200 25.86 -10.18 -34.23
N ASN A 201 26.81 -9.43 -34.78
CA ASN A 201 28.25 -9.67 -34.55
C ASN A 201 28.62 -9.55 -33.07
N TYR A 202 28.05 -8.58 -32.35
CA TYR A 202 28.24 -8.44 -30.90
C TYR A 202 27.69 -9.64 -30.12
N VAL A 203 26.48 -10.12 -30.48
CA VAL A 203 25.89 -11.33 -29.88
C VAL A 203 26.78 -12.55 -30.13
N LYS A 204 27.23 -12.75 -31.37
CA LYS A 204 28.13 -13.86 -31.74
C LYS A 204 29.42 -13.84 -30.93
N LYS A 205 30.10 -12.69 -30.88
CA LYS A 205 31.33 -12.49 -30.10
C LYS A 205 31.12 -12.79 -28.61
N THR A 206 30.00 -12.36 -28.04
CA THR A 206 29.68 -12.60 -26.61
C THR A 206 29.48 -14.08 -26.31
N VAL A 207 28.82 -14.82 -27.22
CA VAL A 207 28.61 -16.27 -27.08
C VAL A 207 29.93 -17.04 -27.22
N GLU A 208 30.77 -16.66 -28.17
CA GLU A 208 32.11 -17.25 -28.37
C GLU A 208 33.06 -16.97 -27.19
N GLN A 209 33.05 -15.75 -26.64
CA GLN A 209 33.82 -15.39 -25.43
C GLN A 209 33.41 -16.20 -24.19
N ALA A 210 32.15 -16.65 -24.12
CA ALA A 210 31.68 -17.54 -23.08
C ALA A 210 32.03 -19.02 -23.32
N GLY A 211 32.80 -19.33 -24.38
CA GLY A 211 33.22 -20.70 -24.72
C GLY A 211 32.11 -21.52 -25.40
N HIS A 212 31.18 -20.89 -26.11
CA HIS A 212 30.05 -21.56 -26.75
C HIS A 212 29.94 -21.20 -28.23
N THR A 213 29.36 -22.10 -29.02
CA THR A 213 29.15 -21.93 -30.47
C THR A 213 27.73 -21.47 -30.75
N LEU A 214 27.56 -20.32 -31.39
CA LEU A 214 26.25 -19.81 -31.81
C LEU A 214 25.81 -20.46 -33.13
N LEU A 215 24.72 -21.23 -33.09
CA LEU A 215 24.12 -21.90 -34.27
C LEU A 215 22.99 -21.09 -34.91
N THR A 216 22.43 -20.08 -34.23
CA THR A 216 21.42 -19.20 -34.84
C THR A 216 22.03 -18.34 -35.93
N THR A 217 21.48 -18.41 -37.13
CA THR A 217 21.88 -17.58 -38.29
C THR A 217 20.98 -16.36 -38.50
N ASN A 218 19.72 -16.42 -38.05
CA ASN A 218 18.74 -15.34 -38.21
C ASN A 218 18.37 -14.68 -36.87
N TYR A 219 19.05 -13.59 -36.53
CA TYR A 219 18.80 -12.80 -35.33
C TYR A 219 18.04 -11.52 -35.67
N LEU A 220 16.78 -11.43 -35.24
CA LEU A 220 15.91 -10.29 -35.57
C LEU A 220 15.99 -9.18 -34.52
N ASN A 221 16.04 -9.56 -33.24
CA ASN A 221 15.98 -8.65 -32.09
C ASN A 221 16.37 -9.37 -30.78
N ILE A 222 16.40 -8.63 -29.67
CA ILE A 222 16.77 -9.14 -28.33
C ILE A 222 15.84 -10.24 -27.78
N SER A 223 14.62 -10.34 -28.30
CA SER A 223 13.66 -11.41 -27.96
C SER A 223 13.83 -12.67 -28.80
N THR A 224 14.70 -12.65 -29.82
CA THR A 224 14.97 -13.83 -30.66
C THR A 224 15.67 -14.91 -29.83
N LYS A 225 15.19 -16.16 -29.89
CA LYS A 225 15.83 -17.30 -29.23
C LYS A 225 17.11 -17.70 -30.00
N LEU A 226 18.21 -17.84 -29.28
CA LEU A 226 19.52 -18.21 -29.80
C LEU A 226 19.73 -19.71 -29.61
N LYS A 227 19.94 -20.48 -30.67
CA LYS A 227 20.44 -21.86 -30.60
C LYS A 227 21.94 -21.77 -30.34
N ILE A 228 22.36 -22.22 -29.17
CA ILE A 228 23.76 -22.18 -28.71
C ILE A 228 24.19 -23.60 -28.36
N GLN A 229 25.38 -24.00 -28.79
CA GLN A 229 26.01 -25.28 -28.48
C GLN A 229 27.19 -25.05 -27.52
N CYS A 230 27.23 -25.78 -26.40
CA CYS A 230 28.37 -25.71 -25.49
C CYS A 230 29.55 -26.58 -25.95
N VAL A 231 30.71 -26.46 -25.27
CA VAL A 231 31.91 -27.28 -25.52
C VAL A 231 31.60 -28.78 -25.49
N GLU A 232 30.80 -29.23 -24.51
CA GLU A 232 30.34 -30.63 -24.37
C GLU A 232 29.27 -31.05 -25.42
N GLY A 233 28.96 -30.20 -26.41
CA GLY A 233 28.03 -30.52 -27.49
C GLY A 233 26.54 -30.32 -27.20
N HIS A 234 26.14 -29.92 -25.99
CA HIS A 234 24.73 -29.67 -25.67
C HIS A 234 24.17 -28.42 -26.35
N ILE A 235 22.99 -28.54 -26.96
CA ILE A 235 22.26 -27.42 -27.58
C ILE A 235 21.17 -26.89 -26.63
N PHE A 236 21.13 -25.58 -26.45
CA PHE A 236 20.10 -24.88 -25.67
C PHE A 236 19.64 -23.58 -26.35
N THR A 237 18.45 -23.10 -25.99
CA THR A 237 17.74 -22.03 -26.74
C THR A 237 17.34 -20.78 -25.93
N PRO A 238 18.27 -20.08 -25.26
CA PRO A 238 17.96 -18.89 -24.47
C PRO A 238 17.74 -17.64 -25.33
N THR A 239 17.15 -16.60 -24.77
CA THR A 239 17.27 -15.23 -25.34
C THR A 239 18.64 -14.65 -25.01
N PHE A 240 19.09 -13.62 -25.74
CA PHE A 240 20.39 -12.99 -25.47
C PHE A 240 20.51 -12.43 -24.04
N THR A 241 19.44 -11.81 -23.53
CA THR A 241 19.38 -11.31 -22.14
C THR A 241 19.48 -12.42 -21.11
N ALA A 242 18.80 -13.55 -21.34
CA ALA A 242 18.88 -14.70 -20.45
C ALA A 242 20.29 -15.32 -20.45
N PHE A 243 20.90 -15.44 -21.64
CA PHE A 243 22.27 -15.93 -21.81
C PHE A 243 23.29 -15.04 -21.10
N LYS A 244 23.20 -13.72 -21.26
CA LYS A 244 24.13 -12.78 -20.60
C LYS A 244 24.07 -12.86 -19.07
N ARG A 245 22.89 -13.13 -18.51
CA ARG A 245 22.69 -13.28 -17.06
C ARG A 245 23.20 -14.60 -16.52
N ASN A 246 23.04 -15.70 -17.28
CA ASN A 246 23.54 -17.01 -16.90
C ASN A 246 24.07 -17.72 -18.16
N PRO A 247 25.36 -17.54 -18.49
CA PRO A 247 25.93 -18.05 -19.73
C PRO A 247 26.20 -19.55 -19.68
N GLN A 248 26.06 -20.19 -18.52
CA GLN A 248 26.38 -21.60 -18.34
C GLN A 248 25.33 -22.52 -18.95
N CYS A 249 25.79 -23.58 -19.61
CA CYS A 249 24.93 -24.67 -20.03
C CYS A 249 24.32 -25.37 -18.81
N GLN A 250 22.99 -25.30 -18.64
CA GLN A 250 22.30 -25.95 -17.53
C GLN A 250 22.48 -27.47 -17.49
N ARG A 251 22.73 -28.11 -18.64
CA ARG A 251 23.05 -29.54 -18.70
C ARG A 251 24.44 -29.83 -18.15
N CYS A 252 25.44 -29.01 -18.45
CA CYS A 252 26.80 -29.13 -17.89
C CYS A 252 26.87 -28.74 -16.40
N ASN A 253 26.10 -27.73 -15.97
CA ASN A 253 26.00 -27.32 -14.57
C ASN A 253 25.20 -28.33 -13.72
N SER A 254 24.48 -29.23 -14.37
CA SER A 254 23.84 -30.40 -13.76
C SER A 254 24.74 -31.63 -13.92
N LYS A 255 26.01 -31.58 -13.47
CA LYS A 255 26.77 -32.83 -13.30
C LYS A 255 25.96 -33.73 -12.36
N ARG A 256 25.52 -34.88 -12.86
CA ARG A 256 24.91 -35.92 -12.04
C ARG A 256 25.99 -36.38 -11.04
N PRO A 257 25.69 -36.48 -9.74
CA PRO A 257 26.66 -37.03 -8.79
C PRO A 257 27.05 -38.45 -9.22
N THR A 258 28.29 -38.85 -8.97
CA THR A 258 28.64 -40.26 -9.09
C THR A 258 28.10 -41.04 -7.88
N ILE A 259 28.14 -42.37 -7.93
CA ILE A 259 27.75 -43.18 -6.77
C ILE A 259 28.69 -42.93 -5.58
N GLU A 260 29.96 -42.61 -5.82
CA GLU A 260 30.92 -42.23 -4.76
C GLU A 260 30.54 -40.90 -4.10
N ASP A 261 30.10 -39.90 -4.86
CA ASP A 261 29.62 -38.62 -4.32
C ASP A 261 28.39 -38.81 -3.40
N ILE A 262 27.49 -39.71 -3.79
CA ILE A 262 26.31 -40.07 -2.99
C ILE A 262 26.72 -40.80 -1.71
N HIS A 263 27.66 -41.75 -1.80
CA HIS A 263 28.17 -42.49 -0.66
C HIS A 263 28.75 -41.55 0.40
N LYS A 264 29.66 -40.65 -0.01
CA LYS A 264 30.27 -39.66 0.87
C LYS A 264 29.22 -38.79 1.57
N LYS A 265 28.18 -38.38 0.83
CA LYS A 265 27.11 -37.53 1.40
C LYS A 265 26.23 -38.27 2.41
N ILE A 266 26.01 -39.57 2.20
CA ILE A 266 25.22 -40.42 3.10
C ILE A 266 26.02 -40.74 4.37
N GLU A 267 27.33 -40.97 4.25
CA GLU A 267 28.24 -41.13 5.39
C GLU A 267 28.32 -39.88 6.27
N GLU A 268 28.30 -38.67 5.68
CA GLU A 268 28.21 -37.42 6.45
C GLU A 268 26.98 -37.37 7.38
N TYR A 269 25.89 -38.05 7.01
CA TYR A 269 24.68 -38.16 7.83
C TYR A 269 24.73 -39.34 8.82
N GLY A 270 25.82 -40.11 8.87
CA GLY A 270 25.94 -41.32 9.69
C GLY A 270 25.08 -42.48 9.19
N TYR A 271 24.72 -42.49 7.91
CA TYR A 271 23.90 -43.52 7.28
C TYR A 271 24.75 -44.40 6.37
N LYS A 272 24.23 -45.57 6.00
CA LYS A 272 24.88 -46.54 5.12
C LYS A 272 24.09 -46.70 3.82
N LEU A 273 24.74 -46.52 2.67
CA LEU A 273 24.13 -46.74 1.36
C LEU A 273 24.17 -48.25 1.02
N LEU A 274 23.02 -48.85 0.71
CA LEU A 274 22.90 -50.27 0.34
C LEU A 274 22.83 -50.48 -1.19
N THR A 275 22.41 -49.45 -1.93
CA THR A 275 22.34 -49.49 -3.40
C THR A 275 23.74 -49.47 -4.03
N LYS A 276 24.00 -50.41 -4.95
CA LYS A 276 25.29 -50.56 -5.65
C LYS A 276 25.37 -49.89 -7.02
N GLU A 277 24.23 -49.52 -7.61
CA GLU A 277 24.17 -48.95 -8.96
C GLU A 277 23.34 -47.65 -8.98
N TYR A 278 23.86 -46.62 -9.64
CA TYR A 278 23.21 -45.32 -9.74
C TYR A 278 23.11 -44.87 -11.21
N ASN A 279 21.89 -44.88 -11.75
CA ASN A 279 21.61 -44.58 -13.15
C ASN A 279 21.05 -43.15 -13.35
N GLY A 280 20.86 -42.39 -12.27
CA GLY A 280 20.49 -40.97 -12.30
C GLY A 280 19.64 -40.50 -11.12
N CYS A 281 19.24 -39.23 -11.13
CA CYS A 281 18.59 -38.58 -9.99
C CYS A 281 17.23 -39.18 -9.57
N SER A 282 16.63 -40.02 -10.43
CA SER A 282 15.39 -40.76 -10.17
C SER A 282 15.62 -42.20 -9.72
N THR A 283 16.86 -42.69 -9.67
CA THR A 283 17.19 -44.00 -9.10
C THR A 283 16.78 -44.04 -7.64
N GLU A 284 16.05 -45.10 -7.26
CA GLU A 284 15.71 -45.36 -5.87
C GLU A 284 16.98 -45.85 -5.15
N LEU A 285 17.34 -45.10 -4.11
CA LEU A 285 18.46 -45.37 -3.23
C LEU A 285 17.92 -46.00 -1.94
N GLU A 286 18.40 -47.20 -1.64
CA GLU A 286 18.18 -47.90 -0.39
C GLU A 286 19.27 -47.50 0.61
N ILE A 287 18.84 -46.94 1.74
CA ILE A 287 19.72 -46.38 2.78
C ILE A 287 19.32 -46.94 4.13
N GLU A 288 20.30 -47.30 4.94
CA GLU A 288 20.16 -47.72 6.34
C GLU A 288 20.61 -46.59 7.27
N CYS A 289 19.76 -46.16 8.21
CA CYS A 289 20.14 -45.13 9.19
C CYS A 289 20.95 -45.70 10.36
N ASP A 290 21.55 -44.82 11.16
CA ASP A 290 22.23 -45.12 12.43
C ASP A 290 21.44 -46.01 13.41
N LYS A 291 20.10 -45.89 13.41
CA LYS A 291 19.19 -46.73 14.22
C LYS A 291 18.76 -48.05 13.54
N GLY A 292 19.38 -48.43 12.42
CA GLY A 292 19.10 -49.68 11.69
C GLY A 292 17.81 -49.69 10.86
N HIS A 293 17.20 -48.53 10.59
CA HIS A 293 16.04 -48.46 9.69
C HIS A 293 16.48 -48.38 8.24
N THR A 294 16.02 -49.33 7.42
CA THR A 294 16.15 -49.27 5.96
C THR A 294 14.98 -48.48 5.34
N PHE A 295 15.28 -47.63 4.37
CA PHE A 295 14.26 -46.88 3.62
C PHE A 295 14.73 -46.53 2.20
N LEU A 296 13.75 -46.38 1.30
CA LEU A 296 13.96 -45.97 -0.08
C LEU A 296 13.81 -44.44 -0.23
N THR A 297 14.69 -43.83 -1.02
CA THR A 297 14.68 -42.40 -1.33
C THR A 297 15.34 -42.14 -2.68
N ASN A 298 15.60 -40.88 -3.04
CA ASN A 298 16.37 -40.53 -4.23
C ASN A 298 17.34 -39.38 -3.96
N TRP A 299 18.27 -39.15 -4.89
CA TRP A 299 19.32 -38.13 -4.74
C TRP A 299 18.76 -36.72 -4.51
N ILE A 300 17.67 -36.35 -5.20
CA ILE A 300 17.07 -35.01 -5.07
C ILE A 300 16.59 -34.76 -3.63
N ARG A 301 15.97 -35.77 -3.02
CA ARG A 301 15.48 -35.71 -1.63
C ARG A 301 16.62 -35.69 -0.61
N ILE A 302 17.69 -36.44 -0.87
CA ILE A 302 18.89 -36.44 -0.01
C ILE A 302 19.62 -35.08 -0.11
N LYS A 303 19.80 -34.54 -1.32
CA LYS A 303 20.39 -33.21 -1.54
C LYS A 303 19.61 -32.09 -0.85
N SER A 304 18.29 -32.22 -0.74
CA SER A 304 17.42 -31.27 -0.05
C SER A 304 17.32 -31.49 1.47
N GLY A 305 18.06 -32.46 2.03
CA GLY A 305 18.17 -32.70 3.47
C GLY A 305 17.11 -33.63 4.07
N SER A 306 16.46 -34.47 3.26
CA SER A 306 15.51 -35.48 3.78
C SER A 306 16.25 -36.52 4.63
N LYS A 307 15.80 -36.74 5.86
CA LYS A 307 16.33 -37.74 6.81
C LYS A 307 15.41 -38.96 6.92
N CYS A 308 15.84 -40.00 7.65
CA CYS A 308 15.01 -41.16 7.95
C CYS A 308 13.66 -40.75 8.54
N SER A 309 12.56 -41.18 7.92
CA SER A 309 11.20 -40.80 8.31
C SER A 309 10.79 -41.35 9.69
N LYS A 310 11.28 -42.54 10.03
CA LYS A 310 11.09 -43.16 11.35
C LYS A 310 11.84 -42.40 12.45
N CYS A 311 13.08 -41.98 12.20
CA CYS A 311 13.87 -41.20 13.17
C CYS A 311 13.40 -39.75 13.32
N SER A 312 12.84 -39.15 12.26
CA SER A 312 12.35 -37.77 12.26
C SER A 312 10.90 -37.61 12.73
N GLY A 313 10.21 -38.70 13.09
CA GLY A 313 8.80 -38.66 13.51
C GLY A 313 7.81 -38.32 12.38
N THR A 314 8.24 -38.42 11.11
CA THR A 314 7.40 -38.18 9.93
C THR A 314 6.77 -39.47 9.38
N HIS A 315 7.06 -40.61 10.02
CA HIS A 315 6.42 -41.89 9.73
C HIS A 315 4.94 -41.84 10.07
N GLN A 316 4.10 -42.23 9.09
CA GLN A 316 2.66 -42.37 9.30
C GLN A 316 2.40 -43.60 10.17
N LEU A 317 1.98 -43.37 11.41
CA LEU A 317 1.62 -44.44 12.35
C LEU A 317 0.49 -45.30 11.81
N THR A 318 0.56 -46.60 12.10
CA THR A 318 -0.50 -47.56 11.80
C THR A 318 -1.64 -47.44 12.81
N LYS A 319 -2.83 -47.94 12.45
CA LYS A 319 -3.98 -47.99 13.37
C LYS A 319 -3.65 -48.77 14.65
N ASN A 320 -2.86 -49.83 14.56
CA ASN A 320 -2.52 -50.67 15.70
C ASN A 320 -1.59 -49.95 16.67
N GLU A 321 -0.62 -49.18 16.18
CA GLU A 321 0.26 -48.37 17.03
C GLU A 321 -0.53 -47.26 17.75
N VAL A 322 -1.45 -46.60 17.05
CA VAL A 322 -2.36 -45.61 17.64
C VAL A 322 -3.28 -46.24 18.68
N LYS A 323 -3.83 -47.42 18.40
CA LYS A 323 -4.69 -48.17 19.33
C LYS A 323 -3.93 -48.51 20.62
N SER A 324 -2.76 -49.13 20.52
CA SER A 324 -1.95 -49.51 21.68
C SER A 324 -1.57 -48.30 22.54
N ALA A 325 -1.28 -47.15 21.91
CA ALA A 325 -0.94 -45.93 22.64
C ALA A 325 -2.13 -45.27 23.34
N ILE A 326 -3.33 -45.33 22.76
CA ILE A 326 -4.58 -44.86 23.39
C ILE A 326 -4.95 -45.76 24.58
N GLU A 327 -4.82 -47.08 24.41
CA GLU A 327 -5.13 -48.07 25.46
C GLU A 327 -4.15 -47.99 26.63
N LYS A 328 -2.86 -47.70 26.37
CA LYS A 328 -1.86 -47.47 27.43
C LYS A 328 -2.21 -46.28 28.34
N GLU A 329 -2.89 -45.28 27.81
CA GLU A 329 -3.33 -44.09 28.54
C GLU A 329 -4.71 -44.28 29.21
N GLY A 330 -5.30 -45.50 29.15
CA GLY A 330 -6.58 -45.83 29.78
C GLY A 330 -7.81 -45.47 28.95
N TYR A 331 -7.66 -45.21 27.65
CA TYR A 331 -8.75 -44.89 26.73
C TYR A 331 -9.01 -46.05 25.76
N LYS A 332 -10.24 -46.16 25.25
CA LYS A 332 -10.63 -47.19 24.28
C LYS A 332 -10.85 -46.57 22.91
N LEU A 333 -10.16 -47.07 21.88
CA LEU A 333 -10.38 -46.62 20.49
C LEU A 333 -11.65 -47.25 19.92
N ILE A 334 -12.60 -46.43 19.48
CA ILE A 334 -13.88 -46.86 18.89
C ILE A 334 -13.81 -46.87 17.35
N SER A 335 -13.09 -45.92 16.75
CA SER A 335 -12.98 -45.84 15.29
C SER A 335 -12.41 -47.12 14.66
N THR A 336 -13.12 -47.63 13.66
CA THR A 336 -12.71 -48.82 12.89
C THR A 336 -11.62 -48.52 11.86
N THR A 337 -11.37 -47.25 11.53
CA THR A 337 -10.36 -46.83 10.54
C THR A 337 -9.53 -45.67 11.07
N TYR A 338 -8.25 -45.62 10.66
CA TYR A 338 -7.34 -44.50 10.91
C TYR A 338 -6.69 -44.09 9.59
N LYS A 339 -6.93 -42.85 9.15
CA LYS A 339 -6.39 -42.33 7.88
C LYS A 339 -5.06 -41.64 8.08
N ASN A 340 -4.98 -40.67 9.00
CA ASN A 340 -3.77 -39.90 9.30
C ASN A 340 -3.91 -39.18 10.64
N ALA A 341 -2.81 -38.54 11.09
CA ALA A 341 -2.72 -37.88 12.39
C ALA A 341 -3.60 -36.63 12.56
N HIS A 342 -4.24 -36.15 11.49
CA HIS A 342 -5.10 -34.97 11.46
C HIS A 342 -6.59 -35.30 11.34
N THR A 343 -6.92 -36.55 11.01
CA THR A 343 -8.32 -37.01 10.91
C THR A 343 -8.83 -37.36 12.30
N PRO A 344 -10.01 -36.85 12.72
CA PRO A 344 -10.60 -37.23 13.99
C PRO A 344 -10.85 -38.73 14.09
N ILE A 345 -10.55 -39.30 15.26
CA ILE A 345 -10.87 -40.66 15.68
C ILE A 345 -11.75 -40.60 16.93
N GLU A 346 -12.73 -41.49 17.01
CA GLU A 346 -13.62 -41.64 18.16
C GLU A 346 -12.93 -42.49 19.23
N VAL A 347 -12.87 -41.94 20.44
CA VAL A 347 -12.31 -42.61 21.62
C VAL A 347 -13.30 -42.54 22.79
N GLU A 348 -13.23 -43.53 23.68
CA GLU A 348 -14.02 -43.61 24.92
C GLU A 348 -13.07 -43.53 26.12
N CYS A 349 -13.36 -42.66 27.09
CA CYS A 349 -12.56 -42.54 28.31
C CYS A 349 -12.95 -43.57 29.38
N ASP A 350 -12.15 -43.65 30.44
CA ASP A 350 -12.39 -44.42 31.66
C ASP A 350 -13.77 -44.17 32.30
N LYS A 351 -14.25 -42.92 32.29
CA LYS A 351 -15.61 -42.56 32.73
C LYS A 351 -16.74 -42.87 31.73
N GLY A 352 -16.43 -43.54 30.61
CA GLY A 352 -17.42 -43.93 29.59
C GLY A 352 -17.83 -42.85 28.58
N HIS A 353 -17.17 -41.68 28.58
CA HIS A 353 -17.48 -40.62 27.63
C HIS A 353 -16.87 -40.89 26.24
N ARG A 354 -17.70 -40.85 25.21
CA ARG A 354 -17.29 -40.95 23.80
C ARG A 354 -17.09 -39.56 23.20
N TYR A 355 -15.95 -39.35 22.54
CA TYR A 355 -15.67 -38.07 21.89
C TYR A 355 -14.68 -38.20 20.72
N PRO A 356 -14.79 -37.30 19.72
CA PRO A 356 -13.80 -37.20 18.66
C PRO A 356 -12.52 -36.53 19.16
N VAL A 357 -11.38 -37.12 18.83
CA VAL A 357 -10.06 -36.54 19.08
C VAL A 357 -9.16 -36.72 17.87
N VAL A 358 -8.27 -35.76 17.64
CA VAL A 358 -7.22 -35.88 16.61
C VAL A 358 -5.97 -36.47 17.26
N TRP A 359 -5.32 -37.46 16.63
CA TRP A 359 -4.15 -38.14 17.19
C TRP A 359 -3.04 -37.19 17.68
N ASN A 360 -2.67 -36.19 16.87
CA ASN A 360 -1.69 -35.18 17.27
C ASN A 360 -2.09 -34.37 18.52
N SER A 361 -3.40 -34.21 18.77
CA SER A 361 -3.89 -33.55 19.99
C SER A 361 -3.78 -34.48 21.20
N PHE A 362 -4.18 -35.74 21.03
CA PHE A 362 -4.09 -36.77 22.07
C PHE A 362 -2.65 -36.99 22.54
N GLN A 363 -1.71 -37.08 21.59
CA GLN A 363 -0.27 -37.23 21.86
C GLN A 363 0.32 -36.03 22.61
N ARG A 364 -0.21 -34.81 22.40
CA ARG A 364 0.22 -33.59 23.09
C ARG A 364 -0.44 -33.40 24.47
N GLY A 365 -1.17 -34.41 24.97
CA GLY A 365 -1.84 -34.35 26.27
C GLY A 365 -3.32 -33.93 26.21
N GLY A 366 -3.92 -33.85 25.03
CA GLY A 366 -5.37 -33.69 24.90
C GLY A 366 -6.10 -34.91 25.47
N ARG A 367 -7.06 -34.68 26.37
CA ARG A 367 -7.85 -35.73 27.04
C ARG A 367 -9.34 -35.46 26.89
N CYS A 368 -10.18 -36.26 27.55
CA CYS A 368 -11.64 -36.14 27.43
C CYS A 368 -12.13 -34.73 27.80
N PRO A 369 -12.75 -33.99 26.87
CA PRO A 369 -13.22 -32.64 27.12
C PRO A 369 -14.37 -32.61 28.13
N ILE A 370 -15.15 -33.68 28.22
CA ILE A 370 -16.26 -33.79 29.18
C ILE A 370 -15.70 -33.93 30.61
N CYS A 371 -14.74 -34.83 30.82
CA CYS A 371 -14.05 -34.97 32.11
C CYS A 371 -13.31 -33.68 32.51
N ASP A 372 -12.69 -32.99 31.54
CA ASP A 372 -11.99 -31.72 31.78
C ASP A 372 -12.97 -30.60 32.16
N VAL A 373 -14.18 -30.55 31.58
CA VAL A 373 -15.23 -29.61 31.98
C VAL A 373 -15.73 -29.86 33.41
N GLU A 374 -15.90 -31.12 33.81
CA GLU A 374 -16.27 -31.47 35.19
C GLU A 374 -15.19 -31.01 36.20
N LEU A 375 -13.92 -31.26 35.89
CA LEU A 375 -12.79 -30.83 36.72
C LEU A 375 -12.62 -29.30 36.74
N ARG A 376 -12.89 -28.61 35.63
CA ARG A 376 -12.87 -27.14 35.52
C ARG A 376 -14.01 -26.49 36.30
N SER A 377 -15.19 -27.10 36.33
CA SER A 377 -16.35 -26.61 37.08
C SER A 377 -16.06 -26.58 38.59
N ALA A 378 -15.33 -27.56 39.12
CA ALA A 378 -14.89 -27.59 40.52
C ALA A 378 -13.79 -26.56 40.85
N ARG A 379 -12.99 -26.12 39.86
CA ARG A 379 -11.89 -25.14 40.02
C ARG A 379 -12.31 -23.66 39.88
N GLN A 380 -13.56 -23.37 39.50
CA GLN A 380 -13.93 -22.05 38.97
C GLN A 380 -14.29 -20.95 39.99
N VAL A 381 -14.39 -21.24 41.28
CA VAL A 381 -14.51 -20.20 42.32
C VAL A 381 -13.11 -19.87 42.86
N LYS A 382 -12.25 -19.30 42.01
CA LYS A 382 -10.87 -18.93 42.38
C LYS A 382 -10.81 -17.75 43.36
N TYR A 383 -11.80 -16.86 43.29
CA TYR A 383 -11.90 -15.65 44.10
C TYR A 383 -13.30 -15.55 44.69
N THR A 384 -13.42 -15.07 45.91
CA THR A 384 -14.71 -14.78 46.55
C THR A 384 -15.29 -13.46 46.04
N LYS A 385 -16.60 -13.23 46.21
CA LYS A 385 -17.26 -11.98 45.81
C LYS A 385 -16.63 -10.78 46.52
N GLU A 386 -16.23 -10.95 47.77
CA GLU A 386 -15.64 -9.96 48.64
C GLU A 386 -14.24 -9.56 48.15
N GLN A 387 -13.40 -10.53 47.79
CA GLN A 387 -12.06 -10.27 47.23
C GLN A 387 -12.14 -9.50 45.91
N VAL A 388 -13.05 -9.91 45.03
CA VAL A 388 -13.25 -9.28 43.73
C VAL A 388 -13.74 -7.83 43.89
N LYS A 389 -14.70 -7.59 44.79
CA LYS A 389 -15.22 -6.25 45.07
C LYS A 389 -14.11 -5.33 45.60
N LYS A 390 -13.32 -5.82 46.56
CA LYS A 390 -12.20 -5.08 47.15
C LYS A 390 -11.18 -4.64 46.09
N GLU A 391 -10.75 -5.53 45.20
CA GLU A 391 -9.76 -5.22 44.16
C GLU A 391 -10.27 -4.17 43.15
N ILE A 392 -11.56 -4.23 42.81
CA ILE A 392 -12.19 -3.26 41.90
C ILE A 392 -12.26 -1.86 42.55
N GLU A 393 -12.60 -1.81 43.84
CA GLU A 393 -12.65 -0.57 44.63
C GLU A 393 -11.25 0.03 44.85
N GLU A 394 -10.23 -0.79 45.14
CA GLU A 394 -8.82 -0.35 45.23
C GLU A 394 -8.29 0.23 43.91
N CYS A 395 -8.77 -0.28 42.77
CA CYS A 395 -8.46 0.29 41.45
C CYS A 395 -9.20 1.61 41.16
N GLY A 396 -10.02 2.12 42.08
CA GLY A 396 -10.81 3.34 41.93
C GLY A 396 -12.08 3.19 41.07
N TYR A 397 -12.65 1.97 41.03
CA TYR A 397 -13.90 1.66 40.34
C TYR A 397 -14.98 1.25 41.35
N ALA A 398 -16.22 1.67 41.13
CA ALA A 398 -17.35 1.23 41.93
C ALA A 398 -17.99 -0.03 41.31
N TRP A 399 -18.16 -1.07 42.13
CA TRP A 399 -18.85 -2.30 41.77
C TRP A 399 -20.37 -2.12 41.82
N LEU A 400 -21.10 -2.53 40.77
CA LEU A 400 -22.55 -2.38 40.65
C LEU A 400 -23.31 -3.70 40.42
N SER A 401 -22.63 -4.86 40.36
CA SER A 401 -23.28 -6.17 40.15
C SER A 401 -23.85 -6.78 41.44
N ASP A 402 -24.99 -7.44 41.37
CA ASP A 402 -25.58 -8.09 42.56
C ASP A 402 -24.96 -9.47 42.86
N ALA A 403 -24.41 -10.14 41.85
CA ALA A 403 -23.89 -11.51 41.96
C ALA A 403 -22.53 -11.69 41.28
N TYR A 404 -21.76 -12.64 41.80
CA TYR A 404 -20.51 -13.12 41.21
C TYR A 404 -20.46 -14.64 41.36
N LYS A 405 -20.29 -15.37 40.24
CA LYS A 405 -20.23 -16.84 40.25
C LYS A 405 -18.81 -17.35 40.00
N ASN A 406 -18.10 -16.75 39.04
CA ASN A 406 -16.75 -17.13 38.63
C ASN A 406 -16.09 -15.97 37.86
N THR A 407 -14.83 -16.14 37.46
CA THR A 407 -14.02 -15.11 36.78
C THR A 407 -14.57 -14.68 35.41
N TYR A 408 -15.51 -15.44 34.85
CA TYR A 408 -16.19 -15.17 33.58
C TYR A 408 -17.55 -14.48 33.76
N THR A 409 -18.04 -14.33 35.00
CA THR A 409 -19.29 -13.64 35.27
C THR A 409 -19.18 -12.18 34.81
N GLU A 410 -20.19 -11.70 34.09
CA GLU A 410 -20.26 -10.30 33.69
C GLU A 410 -20.52 -9.41 34.91
N LEU A 411 -19.66 -8.42 35.05
CA LEU A 411 -19.60 -7.44 36.11
C LEU A 411 -19.99 -6.08 35.56
N LEU A 412 -20.94 -5.43 36.19
CA LEU A 412 -21.24 -4.04 35.98
C LEU A 412 -20.36 -3.20 36.91
N VAL A 413 -19.53 -2.35 36.32
CA VAL A 413 -18.59 -1.51 37.07
C VAL A 413 -18.66 -0.07 36.57
N LYS A 414 -18.41 0.87 37.48
CA LYS A 414 -18.39 2.31 37.20
C LYS A 414 -16.99 2.85 37.47
N CYS A 415 -16.38 3.51 36.47
CA CYS A 415 -15.07 4.11 36.67
C CYS A 415 -15.14 5.47 37.38
N ASN A 416 -13.99 5.96 37.85
CA ASN A 416 -13.79 7.30 38.42
C ASN A 416 -14.18 8.49 37.51
N ARG A 417 -14.41 8.26 36.21
CA ARG A 417 -14.94 9.26 35.27
C ARG A 417 -16.44 9.05 34.97
N GLU A 418 -17.15 8.41 35.90
CA GLU A 418 -18.59 8.18 35.87
C GLU A 418 -19.10 7.28 34.72
N HIS A 419 -18.21 6.58 33.99
CA HIS A 419 -18.64 5.64 32.95
C HIS A 419 -19.02 4.30 33.55
N ILE A 420 -20.25 3.86 33.28
CA ILE A 420 -20.74 2.51 33.59
C ILE A 420 -20.47 1.60 32.39
N PHE A 421 -19.89 0.43 32.63
CA PHE A 421 -19.61 -0.57 31.60
C PHE A 421 -19.59 -1.99 32.17
N THR A 422 -19.78 -2.98 31.30
CA THR A 422 -19.66 -4.39 31.64
C THR A 422 -18.25 -4.92 31.37
N THR A 423 -17.75 -5.80 32.23
CA THR A 423 -16.47 -6.50 32.08
C THR A 423 -16.53 -7.85 32.79
N THR A 424 -15.50 -8.68 32.71
CA THR A 424 -15.36 -9.86 33.58
C THR A 424 -14.21 -9.66 34.56
N PHE A 425 -14.23 -10.36 35.70
CA PHE A 425 -13.15 -10.22 36.68
C PHE A 425 -11.81 -10.66 36.10
N GLY A 426 -11.78 -11.74 35.30
CA GLY A 426 -10.55 -12.20 34.65
C GLY A 426 -9.89 -11.12 33.78
N ARG A 427 -10.69 -10.36 33.01
CA ARG A 427 -10.16 -9.26 32.18
C ARG A 427 -9.75 -8.06 33.01
N PHE A 428 -10.52 -7.75 34.07
CA PHE A 428 -10.17 -6.68 34.99
C PHE A 428 -8.86 -6.97 35.72
N HIS A 429 -8.67 -8.19 36.23
CA HIS A 429 -7.44 -8.60 36.90
C HIS A 429 -6.21 -8.55 35.97
N GLN A 430 -6.38 -8.83 34.67
CA GLN A 430 -5.33 -8.71 33.64
C GLN A 430 -5.00 -7.27 33.22
N GLY A 431 -5.57 -6.26 33.88
CA GLY A 431 -5.26 -4.85 33.59
C GLY A 431 -6.19 -4.18 32.57
N HIS A 432 -7.21 -4.88 32.04
CA HIS A 432 -8.20 -4.21 31.19
C HIS A 432 -9.11 -3.32 32.04
N ARG A 433 -9.25 -2.05 31.63
CA ARG A 433 -9.97 -0.98 32.35
C ARG A 433 -11.00 -0.34 31.44
N CYS A 434 -11.59 0.78 31.86
CA CYS A 434 -12.64 1.47 31.10
C CYS A 434 -12.20 1.81 29.66
N GLN A 435 -12.84 1.17 28.68
CA GLN A 435 -12.51 1.35 27.26
C GLN A 435 -12.76 2.79 26.77
N LYS A 436 -13.80 3.47 27.27
CA LYS A 436 -14.08 4.87 26.93
C LYS A 436 -12.96 5.80 27.39
N CYS A 437 -12.39 5.55 28.58
CA CYS A 437 -11.25 6.31 29.09
C CYS A 437 -9.99 6.05 28.26
N HIS A 438 -9.75 4.78 27.90
CA HIS A 438 -8.62 4.36 27.06
C HIS A 438 -8.67 4.97 25.64
N TYR A 439 -9.83 4.97 24.99
CA TYR A 439 -9.99 5.56 23.66
C TYR A 439 -9.76 7.08 23.67
N LYS A 440 -10.18 7.77 24.74
CA LYS A 440 -9.95 9.21 24.91
C LYS A 440 -8.47 9.54 25.15
N SER A 441 -7.72 8.72 25.91
CA SER A 441 -6.28 8.91 26.11
C SER A 441 -5.47 8.66 24.84
N GLN A 442 -5.84 7.67 24.02
CA GLN A 442 -5.21 7.44 22.71
C GLN A 442 -5.38 8.63 21.77
N ARG A 443 -6.56 9.27 21.74
CA ARG A 443 -6.79 10.47 20.92
C ARG A 443 -5.94 11.67 21.34
N ILE A 444 -5.67 11.83 22.63
CA ILE A 444 -4.82 12.91 23.15
C ILE A 444 -3.36 12.65 22.80
N HIS A 445 -2.87 11.42 22.97
CA HIS A 445 -1.51 11.03 22.60
C HIS A 445 -1.23 11.26 21.10
N ASN A 446 -2.19 10.91 20.23
CA ASN A 446 -2.06 11.14 18.79
C ASN A 446 -2.00 12.63 18.42
N ARG A 447 -2.68 13.51 19.19
CA ARG A 447 -2.61 14.96 18.96
C ARG A 447 -1.24 15.54 19.37
N ASP A 448 -0.73 15.16 20.53
CA ASP A 448 0.61 15.57 21.01
C ASP A 448 1.72 15.10 20.06
N MET A 449 1.60 13.88 19.51
CA MET A 449 2.52 13.36 18.51
C MET A 449 2.47 14.15 17.18
N LEU A 450 1.28 14.59 16.76
CA LEU A 450 1.12 15.45 15.57
C LEU A 450 1.75 16.83 15.76
N GLU A 451 1.56 17.44 16.93
CA GLU A 451 2.18 18.74 17.26
C GLU A 451 3.73 18.62 17.31
N LYS A 452 4.27 17.50 17.83
CA LYS A 452 5.71 17.21 17.85
C LYS A 452 6.32 17.00 16.47
N ILE A 453 5.66 16.27 15.56
CA ILE A 453 6.20 16.06 14.20
C ILE A 453 6.11 17.33 13.34
N GLU A 454 5.09 18.18 13.56
CA GLU A 454 4.98 19.48 12.88
C GLU A 454 6.11 20.42 13.32
N TRP A 455 6.39 20.49 14.62
CA TRP A 455 7.53 21.23 15.16
C TRP A 455 8.87 20.72 14.62
N TYR A 456 9.07 19.39 14.64
CA TYR A 456 10.30 18.76 14.11
C TYR A 456 10.52 19.09 12.63
N ARG A 457 9.47 19.02 11.81
CA ARG A 457 9.52 19.38 10.38
C ARG A 457 9.86 20.85 10.16
N ALA A 458 9.31 21.75 10.99
CA ALA A 458 9.59 23.18 10.89
C ALA A 458 11.08 23.48 11.09
N ILE A 459 11.69 22.90 12.12
CA ILE A 459 13.12 23.08 12.42
C ILE A 459 14.01 22.46 11.35
N VAL A 460 13.70 21.23 10.89
CA VAL A 460 14.47 20.61 9.80
C VAL A 460 14.40 21.48 8.55
N LYS A 461 13.24 22.05 8.22
CA LYS A 461 13.08 22.93 7.05
C LYS A 461 13.94 24.20 7.16
N GLU A 462 14.03 24.80 8.34
CA GLU A 462 14.84 25.98 8.60
C GLU A 462 16.33 25.70 8.34
N TYR A 463 16.90 24.72 9.06
CA TYR A 463 18.30 24.31 8.86
C TYR A 463 18.58 23.85 7.43
N SER A 464 17.64 23.16 6.77
CA SER A 464 17.84 22.68 5.40
C SER A 464 17.92 23.84 4.40
N ASN A 465 17.18 24.93 4.62
CA ASN A 465 17.25 26.11 3.76
C ASN A 465 18.55 26.89 3.97
N GLU A 466 18.98 27.04 5.22
CA GLU A 466 20.26 27.65 5.56
C GLU A 466 21.42 26.86 4.93
N ASN A 467 21.47 25.55 5.17
CA ASN A 467 22.49 24.66 4.61
C ASN A 467 22.44 24.62 3.07
N TYR A 468 21.26 24.61 2.46
CA TYR A 468 21.15 24.71 1.00
C TYR A 468 21.78 26.00 0.45
N SER A 469 21.63 27.11 1.18
CA SER A 469 22.16 28.41 0.75
C SER A 469 23.68 28.46 0.89
N ASN A 470 24.21 27.92 2.00
CA ASN A 470 25.64 27.88 2.29
C ASN A 470 26.40 26.88 1.41
N TYR A 471 25.76 25.79 1.00
CA TYR A 471 26.39 24.66 0.31
C TYR A 471 25.75 24.33 -1.05
N ILE A 472 25.21 25.35 -1.73
CA ILE A 472 24.47 25.18 -2.98
C ILE A 472 25.29 24.49 -4.07
N LYS A 473 26.61 24.74 -4.12
CA LYS A 473 27.49 24.17 -5.16
C LYS A 473 27.63 22.66 -5.01
N GLN A 474 27.58 22.15 -3.79
CA GLN A 474 27.72 20.73 -3.48
C GLN A 474 26.37 20.00 -3.51
N ILE A 475 25.30 20.65 -3.04
CA ILE A 475 23.94 20.07 -3.03
C ILE A 475 23.29 20.11 -4.42
N ASN A 476 23.60 21.14 -5.21
CA ASN A 476 23.04 21.38 -6.54
C ASN A 476 24.13 21.75 -7.57
N PRO A 477 25.09 20.84 -7.85
CA PRO A 477 26.22 21.11 -8.76
C PRO A 477 25.76 21.43 -10.19
N ASN A 478 24.65 20.81 -10.61
CA ASN A 478 24.07 20.97 -11.94
C ASN A 478 23.14 22.20 -12.07
N ARG A 479 23.00 23.00 -11.01
CA ARG A 479 22.19 24.23 -10.98
C ARG A 479 20.73 24.02 -11.40
N PHE A 480 20.14 22.90 -10.99
CA PHE A 480 18.73 22.62 -11.24
C PHE A 480 17.82 23.68 -10.59
N PRO A 481 16.74 24.11 -11.27
CA PRO A 481 15.82 25.09 -10.72
C PRO A 481 15.04 24.50 -9.55
N ARG A 482 15.24 25.04 -8.35
CA ARG A 482 14.45 24.68 -7.16
C ARG A 482 13.04 25.26 -7.31
N SER A 483 12.11 24.43 -7.77
CA SER A 483 10.71 24.83 -8.00
C SER A 483 9.77 23.72 -7.55
N PHE A 484 8.54 24.09 -7.20
CA PHE A 484 7.51 23.11 -6.82
C PHE A 484 7.11 22.14 -7.96
N ARG A 485 7.58 22.37 -9.19
CA ARG A 485 7.15 21.64 -10.38
C ARG A 485 8.25 20.83 -11.08
N GLU A 486 9.52 21.11 -10.79
CA GLU A 486 10.64 20.52 -11.51
C GLU A 486 11.57 19.77 -10.58
N TYR A 487 12.33 20.47 -9.73
CA TYR A 487 13.25 19.83 -8.78
C TYR A 487 13.00 20.31 -7.36
N HIS A 488 12.90 19.34 -6.45
CA HIS A 488 12.72 19.55 -5.03
C HIS A 488 14.04 19.35 -4.29
N LEU A 489 14.21 20.10 -3.20
CA LEU A 489 15.23 19.79 -2.20
C LEU A 489 14.71 18.60 -1.38
N ASP A 490 15.38 17.47 -1.51
CA ASP A 490 15.02 16.20 -0.91
C ASP A 490 16.01 15.80 0.19
N HIS A 491 15.51 15.06 1.18
CA HIS A 491 16.31 14.46 2.25
C HIS A 491 16.56 12.99 1.91
N ILE A 492 17.83 12.61 1.72
CA ILE A 492 18.22 11.25 1.33
C ILE A 492 17.71 10.25 2.37
N TYR A 493 17.95 10.52 3.66
CA TYR A 493 17.28 9.94 4.81
C TYR A 493 16.12 10.85 5.24
N THR A 494 14.89 10.32 5.29
CA THR A 494 13.70 11.17 5.36
C THR A 494 13.50 11.86 6.71
N VAL A 495 12.83 13.01 6.69
CA VAL A 495 12.44 13.75 7.91
C VAL A 495 11.56 12.91 8.84
N ILE A 496 10.70 12.06 8.26
CA ILE A 496 9.78 11.22 9.04
C ILE A 496 10.56 10.10 9.75
N ASP A 497 11.48 9.45 9.05
CA ASP A 497 12.34 8.42 9.65
C ASP A 497 13.25 9.05 10.71
N GLY A 498 13.76 10.26 10.48
CA GLY A 498 14.53 11.02 11.47
C GLY A 498 13.74 11.26 12.76
N PHE A 499 12.48 11.70 12.66
CA PHE A 499 11.61 11.89 13.80
C PHE A 499 11.33 10.57 14.54
N ASN A 500 10.96 9.51 13.81
CA ASN A 500 10.62 8.21 14.39
C ASN A 500 11.82 7.55 15.08
N ASN A 501 13.05 7.83 14.62
CA ASN A 501 14.28 7.30 15.20
C ASN A 501 14.95 8.26 16.21
N GLY A 502 14.30 9.38 16.56
CA GLY A 502 14.83 10.34 17.54
C GLY A 502 16.14 11.02 17.11
N ILE A 503 16.35 11.19 15.81
CA ILE A 503 17.54 11.84 15.26
C ILE A 503 17.40 13.35 15.42
N LEU A 504 18.49 14.06 15.67
CA LEU A 504 18.45 15.52 15.83
C LEU A 504 18.16 16.22 14.48
N PRO A 505 17.36 17.30 14.45
CA PRO A 505 17.05 18.05 13.23
C PRO A 505 18.28 18.52 12.45
N GLN A 506 19.35 18.90 13.14
CA GLN A 506 20.60 19.36 12.51
C GLN A 506 21.30 18.25 11.70
N ILE A 507 21.15 16.99 12.11
CA ILE A 507 21.72 15.84 11.42
C ILE A 507 20.90 15.55 10.17
N ILE A 508 19.57 15.58 10.27
CA ILE A 508 18.67 15.39 9.11
C ILE A 508 18.84 16.51 8.09
N ALA A 509 18.98 17.75 8.54
CA ALA A 509 19.15 18.90 7.67
C ALA A 509 20.58 19.10 7.15
N ASN A 510 21.51 18.19 7.48
CA ASN A 510 22.91 18.30 7.11
C ASN A 510 23.07 18.28 5.57
N PRO A 511 24.01 19.08 5.00
CA PRO A 511 24.22 19.13 3.55
C PRO A 511 24.45 17.78 2.89
N THR A 512 25.05 16.83 3.60
CA THR A 512 25.34 15.47 3.11
C THR A 512 24.12 14.55 3.00
N ASN A 513 23.02 14.99 3.59
CA ASN A 513 21.71 14.36 3.51
C ASN A 513 20.75 15.11 2.57
N LEU A 514 21.21 16.18 1.89
CA LEU A 514 20.40 16.98 0.98
C LEU A 514 20.77 16.69 -0.47
N GLN A 515 19.77 16.56 -1.33
CA GLN A 515 19.97 16.41 -2.77
C GLN A 515 18.85 17.10 -3.57
N MET A 516 19.15 17.46 -4.82
CA MET A 516 18.13 17.88 -5.77
C MET A 516 17.54 16.67 -6.48
N LEU A 517 16.23 16.48 -6.34
CA LEU A 517 15.53 15.34 -6.92
C LEU A 517 14.38 15.81 -7.82
N PRO A 518 14.20 15.25 -9.04
CA PRO A 518 13.06 15.55 -9.88
C PRO A 518 11.73 15.31 -9.13
N MET A 519 10.75 16.18 -9.32
CA MET A 519 9.43 16.09 -8.68
C MET A 519 8.79 14.71 -8.90
N SER A 520 8.89 14.15 -10.11
CA SER A 520 8.34 12.83 -10.44
C SER A 520 8.98 11.70 -9.63
N GLU A 521 10.25 11.82 -9.29
CA GLU A 521 10.99 10.82 -8.51
C GLU A 521 10.77 11.02 -7.02
N ASN A 522 10.74 12.26 -6.54
CA ASN A 522 10.42 12.57 -5.14
C ASN A 522 8.99 12.09 -4.76
N ILE A 523 8.00 12.28 -5.65
CA ILE A 523 6.65 11.75 -5.44
C ILE A 523 6.65 10.20 -5.37
N ARG A 524 7.50 9.54 -6.16
CA ARG A 524 7.61 8.07 -6.14
C ARG A 524 8.33 7.56 -4.89
N LYS A 525 9.32 8.30 -4.39
CA LYS A 525 10.09 8.00 -3.18
C LYS A 525 9.21 8.04 -1.91
N HIS A 526 8.21 8.91 -1.89
CA HIS A 526 7.25 9.06 -0.79
C HIS A 526 7.95 9.30 0.57
N SER A 527 7.97 8.31 1.47
CA SER A 527 8.58 8.40 2.80
C SER A 527 9.69 7.36 3.00
N ARG A 528 10.30 6.86 1.92
CA ARG A 528 11.39 5.90 1.99
C ARG A 528 12.72 6.62 2.04
N SER A 529 13.59 6.22 2.96
CA SER A 529 14.99 6.65 3.01
C SER A 529 15.81 5.87 1.99
N ASP A 530 16.65 6.57 1.23
CA ASP A 530 17.54 5.97 0.22
C ASP A 530 18.87 5.48 0.82
N ILE A 531 19.15 5.87 2.06
CA ILE A 531 20.31 5.44 2.86
C ILE A 531 19.86 4.88 4.20
N THR A 532 20.72 4.09 4.83
CA THR A 532 20.49 3.57 6.18
C THR A 532 20.77 4.64 7.24
N ARG A 533 20.35 4.37 8.48
CA ARG A 533 20.64 5.24 9.62
C ARG A 533 22.15 5.35 9.86
N ASP A 534 22.89 4.24 9.77
CA ASP A 534 24.32 4.23 10.04
C ASP A 534 25.08 5.04 8.98
N GLU A 535 24.71 4.88 7.70
CA GLU A 535 25.24 5.69 6.59
C GLU A 535 24.99 7.19 6.76
N LEU A 536 23.81 7.59 7.28
CA LEU A 536 23.52 8.99 7.61
C LEU A 536 24.51 9.54 8.65
N PHE A 537 24.75 8.79 9.73
CA PHE A 537 25.67 9.21 10.78
C PHE A 537 27.13 9.21 10.31
N GLU A 538 27.53 8.26 9.46
CA GLU A 538 28.86 8.25 8.84
C GLU A 538 29.09 9.51 7.99
N ARG A 539 28.12 9.86 7.14
CA ARG A 539 28.16 11.08 6.32
C ARG A 539 28.22 12.35 7.16
N TYR A 540 27.42 12.42 8.23
CA TYR A 540 27.41 13.54 9.16
C TYR A 540 28.75 13.68 9.90
N ASN A 541 29.28 12.59 10.45
CA ASN A 541 30.55 12.58 11.15
C ASN A 541 31.72 12.97 10.24
N HIS A 542 31.69 12.52 8.99
CA HIS A 542 32.66 12.92 7.98
C HIS A 542 32.58 14.42 7.69
N PHE A 543 31.38 14.97 7.50
CA PHE A 543 31.17 16.41 7.32
C PHE A 543 31.69 17.23 8.50
N CYS A 544 31.45 16.79 9.75
CA CYS A 544 31.97 17.48 10.93
C CYS A 544 33.50 17.49 11.02
N LYS A 545 34.18 16.47 10.48
CA LYS A 545 35.65 16.33 10.53
C LYS A 545 36.37 17.01 9.37
N HIS A 546 35.78 17.00 8.18
CA HIS A 546 36.48 17.35 6.94
C HIS A 546 35.74 18.38 6.08
N GLY A 547 34.63 18.94 6.59
CA GLY A 547 33.76 19.81 5.82
C GLY A 547 33.07 19.05 4.67
N ILE A 548 32.46 19.81 3.76
CA ILE A 548 31.70 19.23 2.63
C ILE A 548 32.58 18.87 1.42
N GLU A 549 33.83 19.33 1.37
CA GLU A 549 34.67 19.31 0.17
C GLU A 549 35.33 17.95 -0.12
N THR A 550 35.15 16.96 0.76
CA THR A 550 35.86 15.67 0.70
C THR A 550 34.94 14.46 0.56
N ILE A 551 33.63 14.65 0.35
CA ILE A 551 32.70 13.52 0.22
C ILE A 551 32.63 13.09 -1.25
N PRO A 552 33.00 11.85 -1.59
CA PRO A 552 32.88 11.34 -2.95
C PRO A 552 31.39 11.22 -3.27
N ILE A 553 30.86 12.21 -3.98
CA ILE A 553 29.55 12.09 -4.60
C ILE A 553 29.70 10.99 -5.66
N GLN A 554 29.27 9.77 -5.32
CA GLN A 554 29.01 8.76 -6.33
C GLN A 554 27.90 9.31 -7.23
N ILE A 555 28.29 9.93 -8.34
CA ILE A 555 27.43 10.18 -9.47
C ILE A 555 27.06 8.80 -10.01
N GLN A 556 25.92 8.26 -9.59
CA GLN A 556 25.31 7.13 -10.28
C GLN A 556 24.81 7.64 -11.63
N ASN A 557 25.44 7.14 -12.69
CA ASN A 557 25.06 7.32 -14.10
C ASN A 557 23.68 6.77 -14.42
#